data_AF-A0A958LIG8-F1
#
_entry.id   AF-A0A958LIG8-F1
#
_cell.length_a   1.000
_cell.length_b   1.000
_cell.length_c   1.000
_cell.angle_alpha   90.00
_cell.angle_beta   90.00
_cell.angle_gamma   90.00
#
_symmetry.space_group_name_H-M   'P 1'
#
loop_
_entity.id
_entity.type
_entity.pdbx_description
1 polymer ?
#
loop_
_entity_poly.entity_id
_entity_poly.type
_entity_poly.pdbx_seq_one_letter_code
_entity_poly.pdbx_strand_id
1 'polypeptide(L)'
;MVIRIWLLATVLFFTTIESYASKSRLEALGQDSNGSFFIKDERNIFLNPANIHKVDRYLSFEWGASGSAEKVDSLGTPKAEGGWYNGKDGMPFAVYLGNENSEAIAFRNHSSNSFLKPDNTFDFIWGMGAGNENRWGMGVTYSKNKDDVTNNIERSEMFAALQAGALIGENWEVFGQFHLVDEADGASADDDEYKGGLGLSIGTIYKGEQYNYYGMK
;
A
#
# COMPACT_ATOMS: atom_id res chain seq x y z
N MET A 1 -35.63 27.14 -29.45
CA MET A 1 -34.42 26.30 -29.58
C MET A 1 -33.85 26.07 -28.19
N VAL A 2 -34.37 25.06 -27.46
CA VAL A 2 -33.93 24.71 -26.09
C VAL A 2 -33.88 23.19 -26.00
N ILE A 3 -33.01 22.58 -26.79
CA ILE A 3 -32.70 21.15 -26.74
C ILE A 3 -31.18 21.11 -26.87
N ARG A 4 -30.46 21.02 -25.75
CA ARG A 4 -29.03 20.63 -25.71
C ARG A 4 -28.37 20.56 -24.32
N ILE A 5 -29.05 20.85 -23.21
CA ILE A 5 -28.42 20.77 -21.87
C ILE A 5 -28.77 19.46 -21.12
N TRP A 6 -29.90 18.82 -21.44
CA TRP A 6 -30.34 17.62 -20.71
C TRP A 6 -29.65 16.32 -21.13
N LEU A 7 -28.82 16.29 -22.18
CA LEU A 7 -28.11 15.08 -22.57
C LEU A 7 -26.73 14.94 -21.88
N LEU A 8 -26.13 16.05 -21.42
CA LEU A 8 -24.84 16.01 -20.74
C LEU A 8 -24.96 15.62 -19.25
N ALA A 9 -26.08 15.93 -18.60
CA ALA A 9 -26.31 15.57 -17.19
C ALA A 9 -26.69 14.09 -17.00
N THR A 10 -27.21 13.44 -18.05
CA THR A 10 -27.71 12.05 -17.96
C THR A 10 -26.65 11.01 -18.32
N VAL A 11 -25.52 11.43 -18.90
CA VAL A 11 -24.36 10.55 -19.16
C VAL A 11 -23.46 10.40 -17.93
N LEU A 12 -23.59 11.26 -16.91
CA LEU A 12 -22.77 11.22 -15.70
C LEU A 12 -23.33 10.33 -14.57
N PHE A 13 -24.44 9.63 -14.80
CA PHE A 13 -25.18 8.92 -13.73
C PHE A 13 -25.27 7.39 -13.87
N PHE A 14 -24.49 6.81 -14.80
CA PHE A 14 -24.43 5.34 -15.00
C PHE A 14 -23.01 4.78 -15.02
N THR A 15 -22.04 5.43 -14.37
CA THR A 15 -20.89 4.66 -13.88
C THR A 15 -21.34 4.05 -12.57
N THR A 16 -21.79 2.80 -12.61
CA THR A 16 -21.78 1.94 -11.43
C THR A 16 -20.34 1.94 -10.93
N ILE A 17 -20.06 2.81 -9.96
CA ILE A 17 -18.81 2.78 -9.21
C ILE A 17 -18.93 1.47 -8.45
N GLU A 18 -18.35 0.40 -8.99
CA GLU A 18 -18.12 -0.79 -8.20
C GLU A 18 -17.42 -0.33 -6.94
N SER A 19 -17.98 -0.67 -5.78
CA SER A 19 -17.46 -0.32 -4.47
C SER A 19 -16.18 -1.12 -4.22
N TYR A 20 -15.11 -0.70 -4.89
CA TYR A 20 -13.74 -1.06 -4.58
C TYR A 20 -13.49 -0.71 -3.11
N ALA A 21 -12.73 -1.55 -2.42
CA ALA A 21 -12.44 -1.36 -1.02
C ALA A 21 -11.58 -0.13 -0.84
N SER A 22 -12.18 0.93 -0.33
CA SER A 22 -11.38 2.03 0.15
C SER A 22 -10.54 1.57 1.34
N LYS A 23 -9.34 2.13 1.52
CA LYS A 23 -8.50 1.96 2.73
C LYS A 23 -9.33 2.08 4.00
N SER A 24 -10.20 3.07 4.04
CA SER A 24 -11.15 3.30 5.12
C SER A 24 -12.04 2.09 5.46
N ARG A 25 -12.42 1.25 4.47
CA ARG A 25 -13.18 0.01 4.72
C ARG A 25 -12.32 -1.08 5.35
N LEU A 26 -11.07 -1.23 4.92
CA LEU A 26 -10.14 -2.20 5.49
C LEU A 26 -9.72 -1.81 6.92
N GLU A 27 -9.40 -0.53 7.13
CA GLU A 27 -9.08 -0.02 8.46
C GLU A 27 -10.28 -0.09 9.42
N ALA A 28 -11.50 0.15 8.93
CA ALA A 28 -12.72 -0.05 9.72
C ALA A 28 -12.93 -1.51 10.13
N LEU A 29 -12.37 -2.46 9.37
CA LEU A 29 -12.33 -3.90 9.68
C LEU A 29 -11.09 -4.30 10.48
N GLY A 30 -10.32 -3.32 10.98
CA GLY A 30 -9.11 -3.52 11.78
C GLY A 30 -7.94 -4.13 11.01
N GLN A 31 -7.91 -3.95 9.68
CA GLN A 31 -6.81 -4.41 8.84
C GLN A 31 -5.79 -3.31 8.61
N ASP A 32 -4.63 -3.73 8.10
CA ASP A 32 -3.46 -2.89 7.87
C ASP A 32 -3.56 -2.13 6.52
N SER A 33 -2.81 -1.03 6.37
CA SER A 33 -2.67 -0.30 5.11
C SER A 33 -2.08 -1.17 3.99
N ASN A 34 -1.24 -2.15 4.32
CA ASN A 34 -0.68 -3.07 3.33
C ASN A 34 -1.65 -4.20 2.91
N GLY A 35 -2.85 -4.23 3.47
CA GLY A 35 -3.91 -5.19 3.14
C GLY A 35 -4.21 -6.16 4.27
N SER A 36 -4.79 -7.31 3.90
CA SER A 36 -5.31 -8.29 4.85
C SER A 36 -4.99 -9.72 4.45
N PHE A 37 -4.70 -10.53 5.47
CA PHE A 37 -4.64 -11.99 5.36
C PHE A 37 -6.03 -12.63 5.23
N PHE A 38 -7.05 -11.98 5.78
CA PHE A 38 -8.38 -12.55 5.96
C PHE A 38 -9.39 -12.06 4.92
N ILE A 39 -9.20 -10.81 4.47
CA ILE A 39 -10.06 -10.16 3.48
C ILE A 39 -9.35 -10.17 2.14
N LYS A 40 -10.07 -10.61 1.10
CA LYS A 40 -9.57 -10.52 -0.27
C LYS A 40 -9.81 -9.10 -0.74
N ASP A 41 -8.72 -8.39 -0.92
CA ASP A 41 -8.73 -6.98 -1.24
C ASP A 41 -7.66 -6.65 -2.27
N GLU A 42 -7.88 -5.61 -3.05
CA GLU A 42 -6.90 -5.03 -3.95
C GLU A 42 -5.64 -4.58 -3.22
N ARG A 43 -5.74 -4.12 -1.96
CA ARG A 43 -4.55 -3.71 -1.20
C ARG A 43 -3.64 -4.87 -0.85
N ASN A 44 -4.11 -6.12 -0.99
CA ASN A 44 -3.26 -7.30 -0.79
C ASN A 44 -2.12 -7.39 -1.81
N ILE A 45 -2.06 -6.52 -2.84
CA ILE A 45 -0.87 -6.39 -3.70
C ILE A 45 0.34 -5.79 -2.97
N PHE A 46 0.12 -4.98 -1.92
CA PHE A 46 1.19 -4.40 -1.11
C PHE A 46 1.77 -5.44 -0.16
N LEU A 47 0.93 -6.32 0.38
CA LEU A 47 1.38 -7.49 1.15
C LEU A 47 2.04 -8.56 0.26
N ASN A 48 1.38 -8.96 -0.83
CA ASN A 48 1.88 -9.94 -1.79
C ASN A 48 1.68 -9.44 -3.23
N PRO A 49 2.76 -9.01 -3.91
CA PRO A 49 2.70 -8.51 -5.29
C PRO A 49 2.01 -9.44 -6.29
N ALA A 50 2.04 -10.76 -6.07
CA ALA A 50 1.39 -11.72 -6.95
C ALA A 50 -0.15 -11.62 -6.93
N ASN A 51 -0.74 -10.90 -5.97
CA ASN A 51 -2.16 -10.61 -5.96
C ASN A 51 -2.59 -9.67 -7.10
N ILE A 52 -1.67 -9.00 -7.80
CA ILE A 52 -2.02 -8.15 -8.97
C ILE A 52 -2.75 -8.94 -10.07
N HIS A 53 -2.54 -10.25 -10.12
CA HIS A 53 -3.23 -11.17 -11.03
C HIS A 53 -4.71 -11.40 -10.67
N LYS A 54 -5.13 -11.01 -9.46
CA LYS A 54 -6.51 -11.12 -8.95
C LYS A 54 -7.26 -9.80 -9.01
N VAL A 55 -6.55 -8.70 -9.27
CA VAL A 55 -7.10 -7.34 -9.34
C VAL A 55 -7.61 -7.09 -10.76
N ASP A 56 -8.79 -6.49 -10.91
CA ASP A 56 -9.32 -6.09 -12.21
C ASP A 56 -8.68 -4.76 -12.67
N ARG A 57 -9.05 -4.26 -13.86
CA ARG A 57 -8.52 -2.99 -14.38
C ARG A 57 -9.36 -1.81 -13.88
N TYR A 58 -8.76 -0.90 -13.12
CA TYR A 58 -9.45 0.31 -12.66
C TYR A 58 -8.47 1.42 -12.24
N LEU A 59 -9.03 2.60 -11.99
CA LEU A 59 -8.37 3.72 -11.35
C LEU A 59 -9.02 3.93 -9.98
N SER A 60 -8.20 4.15 -8.96
CA SER A 60 -8.65 4.51 -7.61
C SER A 60 -8.16 5.89 -7.23
N PHE A 61 -9.01 6.63 -6.55
CA PHE A 61 -8.70 7.92 -5.97
C PHE A 61 -9.45 8.04 -4.66
N GLU A 62 -8.71 8.19 -3.57
CA GLU A 62 -9.23 8.50 -2.24
C GLU A 62 -8.88 9.93 -1.90
N TRP A 63 -9.89 10.68 -1.46
CA TRP A 63 -9.72 12.06 -1.03
C TRP A 63 -9.48 12.10 0.46
N GLY A 64 -8.41 12.79 0.86
CA GLY A 64 -8.05 12.99 2.26
C GLY A 64 -7.73 14.45 2.57
N ALA A 65 -7.59 14.76 3.85
CA ALA A 65 -7.03 16.01 4.33
C ALA A 65 -5.49 16.00 4.18
N SER A 66 -4.87 17.19 4.25
CA SER A 66 -3.43 17.31 4.46
C SER A 66 -3.08 16.86 5.89
N GLY A 67 -2.96 15.55 6.10
CA GLY A 67 -2.51 14.98 7.38
C GLY A 67 -1.05 15.34 7.67
N SER A 68 -0.70 15.47 8.94
CA SER A 68 0.70 15.65 9.36
C SER A 68 1.51 14.37 9.11
N ALA A 69 2.69 14.48 8.50
CA ALA A 69 3.57 13.35 8.16
C ALA A 69 4.11 12.57 9.40
N GLU A 70 3.91 13.10 10.62
CA GLU A 70 4.19 12.40 11.87
C GLU A 70 3.23 11.24 12.18
N LYS A 71 2.00 11.34 11.68
CA LYS A 71 0.92 10.43 12.04
C LYS A 71 0.66 9.49 10.87
N VAL A 72 0.62 8.21 11.19
CA VAL A 72 0.02 7.19 10.31
C VAL A 72 -1.40 7.66 10.01
N ASP A 73 -1.83 7.47 8.78
CA ASP A 73 -3.19 7.71 8.38
C ASP A 73 -4.17 7.03 9.37
N SER A 74 -5.30 7.68 9.59
CA SER A 74 -6.31 7.19 10.51
C SER A 74 -7.69 7.67 10.07
N LEU A 75 -8.73 6.96 10.51
CA LEU A 75 -10.13 7.30 10.25
C LEU A 75 -10.53 8.77 10.52
N GLY A 76 -9.78 9.50 11.36
CA GLY A 76 -10.01 10.92 11.63
C GLY A 76 -9.22 11.91 10.78
N THR A 77 -8.18 11.44 10.08
CA THR A 77 -7.25 12.27 9.28
C THR A 77 -6.85 11.55 7.98
N PRO A 78 -7.81 11.13 7.13
CA PRO A 78 -7.54 10.40 5.88
C PRO A 78 -6.55 11.17 5.02
N LYS A 79 -5.58 10.50 4.39
CA LYS A 79 -4.68 11.11 3.40
C LYS A 79 -5.14 10.81 1.98
N ALA A 80 -4.77 11.69 1.05
CA ALA A 80 -5.11 11.48 -0.35
C ALA A 80 -4.18 10.41 -0.95
N GLU A 81 -4.78 9.37 -1.52
CA GLU A 81 -4.06 8.26 -2.13
C GLU A 81 -4.78 7.77 -3.38
N GLY A 82 -4.11 6.98 -4.21
CA GLY A 82 -4.72 6.46 -5.41
C GLY A 82 -3.74 5.77 -6.32
N GLY A 83 -4.29 5.07 -7.30
CA GLY A 83 -3.47 4.31 -8.21
C GLY A 83 -4.21 3.78 -9.41
N TRP A 84 -3.41 3.38 -10.39
CA TRP A 84 -3.85 2.71 -11.59
C TRP A 84 -3.50 1.25 -11.51
N TYR A 85 -4.52 0.41 -11.73
CA TYR A 85 -4.41 -1.03 -11.78
C TYR A 85 -4.74 -1.50 -13.19
N ASN A 86 -3.84 -2.28 -13.75
CA ASN A 86 -4.06 -3.04 -14.97
C ASN A 86 -3.80 -4.50 -14.65
N GLY A 87 -4.69 -5.16 -13.90
CA GLY A 87 -4.53 -6.57 -13.51
C GLY A 87 -5.19 -7.57 -14.47
N LYS A 88 -5.43 -8.80 -13.98
CA LYS A 88 -6.10 -10.02 -14.52
C LYS A 88 -5.88 -10.43 -15.98
N ASP A 89 -5.86 -9.49 -16.93
CA ASP A 89 -5.77 -9.71 -18.36
C ASP A 89 -4.50 -9.04 -18.93
N GLY A 90 -3.63 -9.81 -19.58
CA GLY A 90 -2.42 -9.29 -20.23
C GLY A 90 -1.21 -9.24 -19.29
N MET A 91 -0.43 -8.16 -19.34
CA MET A 91 0.71 -7.92 -18.43
C MET A 91 0.23 -7.15 -17.20
N PRO A 92 0.12 -7.81 -16.02
CA PRO A 92 -0.48 -7.18 -14.87
C PRO A 92 0.48 -6.22 -14.18
N PHE A 93 0.04 -5.00 -13.90
CA PHE A 93 0.80 -4.02 -13.13
C PHE A 93 -0.10 -3.05 -12.37
N ALA A 94 0.48 -2.40 -11.36
CA ALA A 94 -0.11 -1.26 -10.68
C ALA A 94 0.93 -0.16 -10.45
N VAL A 95 0.49 1.09 -10.53
CA VAL A 95 1.21 2.26 -10.04
C VAL A 95 0.32 2.88 -8.97
N TYR A 96 0.86 3.11 -7.78
CA TYR A 96 0.12 3.67 -6.66
C TYR A 96 0.91 4.79 -6.00
N LEU A 97 0.19 5.80 -5.50
CA LEU A 97 0.70 6.98 -4.84
C LEU A 97 -0.06 7.19 -3.54
N GLY A 98 0.61 7.65 -2.50
CA GLY A 98 -0.07 8.01 -1.25
C GLY A 98 -0.16 6.87 -0.23
N ASN A 99 0.43 5.70 -0.50
CA ASN A 99 0.40 4.58 0.43
C ASN A 99 1.36 4.82 1.62
N GLU A 100 1.17 4.03 2.68
CA GLU A 100 2.01 3.99 3.87
C GLU A 100 2.50 2.55 4.08
N ASN A 101 3.80 2.40 4.36
CA ASN A 101 4.40 1.08 4.59
C ASN A 101 4.37 0.74 6.08
N SER A 102 3.44 -0.11 6.49
CA SER A 102 3.23 -0.44 7.91
C SER A 102 4.37 -1.24 8.53
N GLU A 103 5.11 -2.05 7.76
CA GLU A 103 6.27 -2.78 8.30
C GLU A 103 7.39 -1.80 8.67
N ALA A 104 7.73 -0.87 7.78
CA ALA A 104 8.72 0.17 8.04
C ALA A 104 8.29 1.08 9.19
N ILE A 105 6.99 1.42 9.27
CA ILE A 105 6.43 2.12 10.44
C ILE A 105 6.63 1.30 11.73
N ALA A 106 6.41 -0.02 11.70
CA ALA A 106 6.60 -0.88 12.86
C ALA A 106 8.07 -0.96 13.28
N PHE A 107 9.01 -1.07 12.33
CA PHE A 107 10.45 -1.04 12.61
C PHE A 107 10.87 0.30 13.24
N ARG A 108 10.39 1.43 12.70
CA ARG A 108 10.66 2.76 13.27
C ARG A 108 10.06 2.95 14.66
N ASN A 109 8.80 2.56 14.87
CA ASN A 109 8.15 2.66 16.18
C ASN A 109 8.85 1.82 17.26
N HIS A 110 9.58 0.76 16.89
CA HIS A 110 10.43 0.04 17.83
C HIS A 110 11.62 0.88 18.33
N SER A 111 12.10 1.82 17.51
CA SER A 111 13.17 2.76 17.88
C SER A 111 12.60 4.02 18.56
N SER A 112 11.70 4.74 17.89
CA SER A 112 11.05 5.95 18.40
C SER A 112 9.81 6.28 17.58
N ASN A 113 8.76 6.75 18.26
CA ASN A 113 7.49 7.15 17.62
C ASN A 113 7.52 8.59 17.07
N SER A 114 8.62 9.33 17.25
CA SER A 114 8.73 10.76 16.94
C SER A 114 9.38 11.05 15.58
N PHE A 115 10.00 10.05 14.96
CA PHE A 115 10.53 10.18 13.60
C PHE A 115 9.39 10.28 12.58
N LEU A 116 9.66 10.97 11.46
CA LEU A 116 8.79 10.92 10.30
C LEU A 116 8.65 9.48 9.79
N LYS A 117 7.47 9.17 9.27
CA LYS A 117 7.12 7.82 8.81
C LYS A 117 7.18 7.75 7.28
N PRO A 118 7.43 6.56 6.70
CA PRO A 118 7.38 6.36 5.27
C PRO A 118 5.93 6.43 4.81
N ASP A 119 5.54 7.64 4.45
CA ASP A 119 4.21 8.03 4.01
C ASP A 119 4.29 8.53 2.56
N ASN A 120 3.16 8.68 1.89
CA ASN A 120 3.06 9.18 0.53
C ASN A 120 4.01 8.45 -0.43
N THR A 121 4.08 7.12 -0.31
CA THR A 121 4.97 6.30 -1.11
C THR A 121 4.57 6.34 -2.57
N PHE A 122 5.58 6.19 -3.43
CA PHE A 122 5.42 5.72 -4.80
C PHE A 122 5.62 4.21 -4.82
N ASP A 123 4.63 3.50 -5.33
CA ASP A 123 4.66 2.06 -5.49
C ASP A 123 4.49 1.68 -6.95
N PHE A 124 5.39 0.83 -7.44
CA PHE A 124 5.23 0.17 -8.73
C PHE A 124 5.29 -1.33 -8.54
N ILE A 125 4.20 -2.01 -8.92
CA ILE A 125 4.03 -3.45 -8.76
C ILE A 125 3.76 -4.05 -10.13
N TRP A 126 4.41 -5.17 -10.44
CA TRP A 126 4.14 -5.92 -11.66
C TRP A 126 4.08 -7.41 -11.37
N GLY A 127 3.31 -8.11 -12.19
CA GLY A 127 3.15 -9.55 -12.12
C GLY A 127 3.57 -10.23 -13.41
N MET A 128 4.05 -11.46 -13.28
CA MET A 128 4.27 -12.37 -14.39
C MET A 128 3.86 -13.78 -13.98
N GLY A 129 3.64 -14.64 -14.95
CA GLY A 129 3.21 -16.01 -14.70
C GLY A 129 2.31 -16.52 -15.82
N ALA A 130 2.22 -17.83 -15.93
CA ALA A 130 1.41 -18.50 -16.92
C ALA A 130 0.33 -19.33 -16.21
N GLY A 131 -0.92 -19.19 -16.63
CA GLY A 131 -2.05 -19.93 -16.07
C GLY A 131 -2.55 -19.39 -14.73
N ASN A 132 -3.53 -20.09 -14.16
CA ASN A 132 -4.26 -19.64 -12.97
C ASN A 132 -3.60 -20.03 -11.64
N GLU A 133 -2.59 -20.90 -11.69
CA GLU A 133 -2.07 -21.61 -10.51
C GLU A 133 -0.68 -21.17 -10.08
N ASN A 134 0.19 -20.76 -11.02
CA ASN A 134 1.57 -20.39 -10.70
C ASN A 134 1.87 -19.00 -11.23
N ARG A 135 1.76 -18.01 -10.34
CA ARG A 135 1.89 -16.59 -10.66
C ARG A 135 2.79 -15.92 -9.65
N TRP A 136 3.63 -15.02 -10.09
CA TRP A 136 4.49 -14.24 -9.21
C TRP A 136 4.34 -12.76 -9.49
N GLY A 137 4.81 -11.96 -8.55
CA GLY A 137 4.89 -10.52 -8.70
C GLY A 137 6.10 -9.97 -7.99
N MET A 138 6.49 -8.79 -8.41
CA MET A 138 7.52 -7.98 -7.79
C MET A 138 7.02 -6.55 -7.65
N GLY A 139 7.60 -5.81 -6.73
CA GLY A 139 7.32 -4.39 -6.60
C GLY A 139 8.51 -3.63 -6.05
N VAL A 140 8.47 -2.32 -6.28
CA VAL A 140 9.37 -1.35 -5.67
C VAL A 140 8.52 -0.29 -4.99
N THR A 141 8.93 0.07 -3.78
CA THR A 141 8.35 1.14 -2.99
C THR A 141 9.44 2.18 -2.74
N TYR A 142 9.10 3.45 -2.87
CA TYR A 142 9.98 4.57 -2.57
C TYR A 142 9.20 5.68 -1.88
N SER A 143 9.78 6.27 -0.84
CA SER A 143 9.28 7.49 -0.23
C SER A 143 10.41 8.42 0.18
N LYS A 144 10.11 9.71 0.14
CA LYS A 144 10.93 10.75 0.72
C LYS A 144 10.06 11.89 1.19
N ASN A 145 10.06 12.14 2.49
CA ASN A 145 9.28 13.20 3.10
C ASN A 145 10.17 14.20 3.85
N LYS A 146 9.65 15.42 3.99
CA LYS A 146 10.24 16.47 4.81
C LYS A 146 9.15 17.25 5.52
N ASP A 147 9.40 17.62 6.76
CA ASP A 147 8.55 18.49 7.56
C ASP A 147 9.40 19.49 8.34
N ASP A 148 9.27 20.76 7.99
CA ASP A 148 10.12 21.85 8.47
C ASP A 148 9.48 22.65 9.63
N VAL A 149 8.40 22.17 10.25
CA VAL A 149 7.47 23.09 10.95
C VAL A 149 7.19 22.74 12.42
N THR A 150 7.65 21.61 12.96
CA THR A 150 7.35 21.26 14.36
C THR A 150 8.51 21.66 15.29
N ASN A 151 8.29 22.66 16.14
CA ASN A 151 9.23 23.09 17.20
C ASN A 151 10.62 23.58 16.74
N ASN A 152 10.78 24.05 15.50
CA ASN A 152 12.08 24.37 14.85
C ASN A 152 13.02 23.16 14.71
N ILE A 153 12.48 21.95 14.61
CA ILE A 153 13.23 20.74 14.30
C ILE A 153 12.96 20.40 12.84
N GLU A 154 14.01 20.35 12.02
CA GLU A 154 13.90 19.90 10.64
C GLU A 154 13.80 18.38 10.64
N ARG A 155 12.76 17.83 9.99
CA ARG A 155 12.62 16.37 9.92
C ARG A 155 12.58 15.88 8.49
N SER A 156 13.22 14.74 8.29
CA SER A 156 13.50 14.18 6.99
C SER A 156 13.31 12.67 7.04
N GLU A 157 12.89 12.11 5.93
CA GLU A 157 12.61 10.69 5.82
C GLU A 157 12.97 10.19 4.42
N MET A 158 13.56 8.99 4.36
CA MET A 158 13.76 8.26 3.11
C MET A 158 13.52 6.78 3.33
N PHE A 159 12.74 6.19 2.43
CA PHE A 159 12.49 4.76 2.42
C PHE A 159 12.52 4.20 1.01
N ALA A 160 13.15 3.04 0.84
CA ALA A 160 13.00 2.26 -0.37
C ALA A 160 13.02 0.77 -0.06
N ALA A 161 12.16 0.02 -0.74
CA ALA A 161 12.06 -1.41 -0.56
C ALA A 161 11.80 -2.14 -1.88
N LEU A 162 12.22 -3.39 -1.92
CA LEU A 162 11.83 -4.35 -2.95
C LEU A 162 10.89 -5.37 -2.32
N GLN A 163 9.86 -5.75 -3.04
CA GLN A 163 8.94 -6.81 -2.64
C GLN A 163 8.81 -7.85 -3.73
N ALA A 164 8.61 -9.09 -3.30
CA ALA A 164 8.36 -10.21 -4.19
C ALA A 164 7.32 -11.13 -3.58
N GLY A 165 6.55 -11.80 -4.42
CA GLY A 165 5.63 -12.83 -3.95
C GLY A 165 5.20 -13.77 -5.05
N ALA A 166 4.63 -14.88 -4.64
CA ALA A 166 4.14 -15.94 -5.50
C ALA A 166 2.83 -16.53 -4.97
N LEU A 167 1.98 -16.91 -5.91
CA LEU A 167 0.83 -17.81 -5.76
C LEU A 167 1.28 -19.15 -6.34
N ILE A 168 1.24 -20.21 -5.53
CA ILE A 168 1.73 -21.53 -5.89
C ILE A 168 0.58 -22.53 -5.75
N GLY A 169 0.15 -23.07 -6.88
CA GLY A 169 -1.08 -23.86 -6.95
C GLY A 169 -2.30 -23.06 -6.50
N GLU A 170 -3.29 -23.76 -5.93
CA GLU A 170 -4.51 -23.12 -5.43
C GLU A 170 -4.41 -22.66 -3.98
N ASN A 171 -3.43 -23.18 -3.24
CA ASN A 171 -3.43 -23.15 -1.77
C ASN A 171 -2.33 -22.30 -1.16
N TRP A 172 -1.19 -22.11 -1.83
CA TRP A 172 -0.04 -21.45 -1.23
C TRP A 172 0.15 -20.02 -1.75
N GLU A 173 0.43 -19.11 -0.81
CA GLU A 173 0.99 -17.81 -1.10
C GLU A 173 2.27 -17.63 -0.29
N VAL A 174 3.31 -17.10 -0.90
CA VAL A 174 4.57 -16.74 -0.24
C VAL A 174 4.98 -15.36 -0.71
N PHE A 175 5.48 -14.54 0.20
CA PHE A 175 5.87 -13.17 -0.15
C PHE A 175 6.91 -12.67 0.84
N GLY A 176 7.59 -11.60 0.45
CA GLY A 176 8.49 -10.91 1.34
C GLY A 176 8.86 -9.54 0.80
N GLN A 177 9.37 -8.72 1.72
CA GLN A 177 9.83 -7.38 1.45
C GLN A 177 11.22 -7.21 2.04
N PHE A 178 12.08 -6.54 1.29
CA PHE A 178 13.46 -6.26 1.65
C PHE A 178 13.68 -4.75 1.61
N HIS A 179 14.03 -4.16 2.75
CA HIS A 179 14.27 -2.73 2.90
C HIS A 179 15.70 -2.43 2.45
N LEU A 180 15.82 -1.55 1.45
CA LEU A 180 17.10 -1.10 0.90
C LEU A 180 17.65 0.09 1.69
N VAL A 181 16.76 1.00 2.06
CA VAL A 181 17.04 2.18 2.88
C VAL A 181 15.82 2.45 3.75
N ASP A 182 16.08 2.78 5.00
CA ASP A 182 15.07 3.17 5.97
C ASP A 182 15.71 4.18 6.92
N GLU A 183 15.68 5.46 6.55
CA GLU A 183 16.36 6.54 7.25
C GLU A 183 15.38 7.63 7.66
N ALA A 184 15.58 8.21 8.83
CA ALA A 184 14.85 9.39 9.28
C ALA A 184 15.75 10.29 10.13
N ASP A 185 15.66 11.60 9.89
CA ASP A 185 16.37 12.64 10.63
C ASP A 185 15.36 13.51 11.37
N GLY A 186 15.76 13.99 12.53
CA GLY A 186 14.96 14.85 13.40
C GLY A 186 13.81 14.09 14.05
N ALA A 187 13.82 14.05 15.39
CA ALA A 187 12.74 13.46 16.19
C ALA A 187 12.37 14.35 17.38
N SER A 188 12.93 14.06 18.56
CA SER A 188 12.74 14.91 19.75
C SER A 188 13.77 16.04 19.80
N ALA A 189 14.91 15.84 19.13
CA ALA A 189 15.95 16.81 18.86
C ALA A 189 16.32 16.81 17.36
N ASP A 190 16.96 17.88 16.90
CA ASP A 190 17.42 18.08 15.51
C ASP A 190 18.51 17.09 15.09
N ASP A 191 19.40 16.74 16.03
CA ASP A 191 20.48 15.78 15.81
C ASP A 191 20.04 14.31 15.95
N ASP A 192 18.75 14.04 16.21
CA ASP A 192 18.26 12.66 16.31
C ASP A 192 18.25 12.01 14.92
N GLU A 193 18.88 10.85 14.81
CA GLU A 193 18.96 10.11 13.56
C GLU A 193 18.51 8.66 13.77
N TYR A 194 17.71 8.16 12.84
CA TYR A 194 17.39 6.76 12.69
C TYR A 194 17.96 6.24 11.38
N LYS A 195 18.78 5.19 11.51
CA LYS A 195 19.30 4.40 10.39
C LYS A 195 18.86 2.97 10.56
N GLY A 196 17.74 2.63 9.95
CA GLY A 196 17.29 1.26 9.79
C GLY A 196 18.31 0.48 8.98
N GLY A 197 18.82 -0.61 9.54
CA GLY A 197 19.62 -1.58 8.80
C GLY A 197 18.77 -2.31 7.74
N LEU A 198 19.35 -3.31 7.07
CA LEU A 198 18.60 -4.16 6.16
C LEU A 198 17.41 -4.83 6.87
N GLY A 199 16.20 -4.42 6.50
CA GLY A 199 14.94 -5.00 6.96
C GLY A 199 14.51 -6.15 6.04
N LEU A 200 14.02 -7.24 6.62
CA LEU A 200 13.45 -8.36 5.87
C LEU A 200 12.17 -8.81 6.57
N SER A 201 11.07 -8.76 5.82
CA SER A 201 9.79 -9.32 6.21
C SER A 201 9.45 -10.47 5.27
N ILE A 202 9.03 -11.62 5.80
CA ILE A 202 8.61 -12.78 5.00
C ILE A 202 7.28 -13.30 5.53
N GLY A 203 6.36 -13.59 4.61
CA GLY A 203 5.06 -14.16 4.91
C GLY A 203 4.71 -15.38 4.07
N THR A 204 3.85 -16.21 4.64
CA THR A 204 3.23 -17.33 3.93
C THR A 204 1.77 -17.49 4.33
N ILE A 205 0.97 -17.92 3.36
CA ILE A 205 -0.44 -18.26 3.52
C ILE A 205 -0.65 -19.66 2.95
N TYR A 206 -1.30 -20.53 3.71
CA TYR A 206 -1.79 -21.81 3.22
C TYR A 206 -3.31 -21.89 3.40
N LYS A 207 -4.03 -22.10 2.30
CA LYS A 207 -5.48 -22.25 2.27
C LYS A 207 -5.83 -23.73 2.26
N GLY A 208 -6.22 -24.27 3.42
CA GLY A 208 -6.76 -25.62 3.51
C GLY A 208 -8.27 -25.65 3.22
N GLU A 209 -8.83 -26.85 3.14
CA GLU A 209 -10.27 -27.03 2.85
C GLU A 209 -11.18 -26.49 3.96
N GLN A 210 -10.73 -26.55 5.21
CA GLN A 210 -11.49 -26.10 6.39
C GLN A 210 -10.83 -24.93 7.13
N TYR A 211 -9.51 -24.80 7.05
CA TYR A 211 -8.73 -23.82 7.79
C TYR A 211 -7.69 -23.16 6.90
N ASN A 212 -7.55 -21.85 7.05
CA ASN A 212 -6.44 -21.09 6.48
C ASN A 212 -5.38 -20.85 7.54
N TYR A 213 -4.12 -20.97 7.17
CA TYR A 213 -2.97 -20.76 8.02
C TYR A 213 -2.17 -19.57 7.50
N TYR A 214 -1.69 -18.74 8.43
CA TYR A 214 -0.99 -17.50 8.14
C TYR A 214 0.25 -17.44 9.03
N GLY A 215 1.39 -17.10 8.43
CA GLY A 215 2.63 -16.86 9.14
C GLY A 215 3.35 -15.68 8.55
N MET A 216 3.85 -14.79 9.40
CA MET A 216 4.67 -13.66 9.00
C MET A 216 5.75 -13.41 10.05
N LYS A 217 6.93 -12.98 9.62
CA LYS A 217 8.04 -12.56 10.47
C LYS A 217 8.73 -11.35 9.87
#